data_AF-A0A444HWW6-F1
#
_entry.id   AF-A0A444HWW6-F1
#
_cell.length_a   1.000
_cell.length_b   1.000
_cell.length_c   1.000
_cell.angle_alpha   90.00
_cell.angle_beta   90.00
_cell.angle_gamma   90.00
#
_symmetry.space_group_name_H-M   'P 1'
#
loop_
_entity.id
_entity.type
_entity.pdbx_description
1 polymer ?
#
loop_
_entity_poly.entity_id
_entity_poly.type
_entity_poly.pdbx_seq_one_letter_code
_entity_poly.pdbx_strand_id
1 'polypeptide(L)'
;MRKPPPFDGQYEAADSLAERIAAEGAYCVAAIGAFGGDETRSADEVFLEQNARFQAHIADAAALDAQLAELVFSLDRLTAEVSADLDSFRGLTLREKMAGWVSRQRMWRMYTERVREAPVIERLLDLLTKSDALARLIAGQRAALTERHRAAELNLVDIVEQRRRLVVSIDIARLKMKELNAKALTTQGRPVAVDADTALR
;
A
#
# COMPACT_ATOMS: atom_id res chain seq x y z
N MET A 1 -25.00 -5.47 18.84
CA MET A 1 -23.79 -5.58 17.98
C MET A 1 -24.18 -6.37 16.73
N ARG A 2 -23.93 -5.85 15.52
CA ARG A 2 -24.16 -6.61 14.28
C ARG A 2 -23.21 -7.82 14.27
N LYS A 3 -23.70 -8.99 13.86
CA LYS A 3 -22.84 -10.15 13.61
C LYS A 3 -21.80 -9.74 12.57
N PRO A 4 -20.49 -9.97 12.80
CA PRO A 4 -19.47 -9.64 11.81
C PRO A 4 -19.80 -10.37 10.49
N PRO A 5 -19.52 -9.73 9.34
CA PRO A 5 -19.76 -10.35 8.04
C PRO A 5 -19.01 -11.69 7.93
N PRO A 6 -19.52 -12.65 7.14
CA PRO A 6 -18.85 -13.93 6.94
C PRO A 6 -17.45 -13.73 6.33
N PHE A 7 -16.54 -14.67 6.60
CA PHE A 7 -15.14 -14.64 6.12
C PHE A 7 -15.07 -14.32 4.63
N ASP A 8 -15.87 -15.00 3.81
CA ASP A 8 -15.82 -14.86 2.34
C ASP A 8 -16.17 -13.42 1.90
N GLY A 9 -17.16 -12.80 2.54
CA GLY A 9 -17.51 -11.41 2.26
C GLY A 9 -16.45 -10.41 2.74
N GLN A 10 -15.75 -10.71 3.84
CA GLN A 10 -14.61 -9.91 4.28
C GLN A 10 -13.43 -10.06 3.32
N TYR A 11 -13.20 -11.26 2.81
CA TYR A 11 -12.13 -11.58 1.88
C TYR A 11 -12.33 -10.86 0.55
N GLU A 12 -13.52 -10.97 -0.05
CA GLU A 12 -13.86 -10.25 -1.29
C GLU A 12 -13.73 -8.73 -1.13
N ALA A 13 -14.15 -8.20 0.02
CA ALA A 13 -14.01 -6.77 0.30
C ALA A 13 -12.54 -6.35 0.36
N ALA A 14 -11.70 -7.11 1.08
CA ALA A 14 -10.27 -6.85 1.20
C ALA A 14 -9.56 -7.00 -0.15
N ASP A 15 -9.90 -8.03 -0.93
CA ASP A 15 -9.34 -8.29 -2.26
C ASP A 15 -9.67 -7.15 -3.24
N SER A 16 -10.94 -6.71 -3.27
CA SER A 16 -11.35 -5.56 -4.09
C SER A 16 -10.64 -4.25 -3.69
N LEU A 17 -10.40 -4.04 -2.39
CA LEU A 17 -9.68 -2.87 -1.90
C LEU A 17 -8.19 -2.96 -2.26
N ALA A 18 -7.61 -4.15 -2.15
CA ALA A 18 -6.27 -4.49 -2.58
C ALA A 18 -6.03 -4.16 -4.07
N GLU A 19 -6.97 -4.51 -4.95
CA GLU A 19 -6.89 -4.17 -6.37
C GLU A 19 -6.98 -2.65 -6.62
N ARG A 20 -7.88 -1.95 -5.92
CA ARG A 20 -7.99 -0.48 -6.03
C ARG A 20 -6.72 0.23 -5.57
N ILE A 21 -6.18 -0.15 -4.41
CA ILE A 21 -4.92 0.40 -3.88
C ILE A 21 -3.78 0.10 -4.84
N ALA A 22 -3.78 -1.07 -5.47
CA ALA A 22 -2.77 -1.43 -6.44
C ALA A 22 -2.77 -0.50 -7.66
N ALA A 23 -3.96 -0.16 -8.18
CA ALA A 23 -4.13 0.78 -9.29
C ALA A 23 -3.76 2.22 -8.89
N GLU A 24 -4.26 2.72 -7.76
CA GLU A 24 -3.93 4.06 -7.27
C GLU A 24 -2.44 4.20 -6.91
N GLY A 25 -1.82 3.16 -6.37
CA GLY A 25 -0.38 3.16 -6.09
C GLY A 25 0.46 3.30 -7.36
N ALA A 26 0.02 2.71 -8.48
CA ALA A 26 0.68 2.90 -9.77
C ALA A 26 0.55 4.34 -10.28
N TYR A 27 -0.63 4.96 -10.12
CA TYR A 27 -0.81 6.39 -10.38
C TYR A 27 0.14 7.23 -9.52
N CYS A 28 0.27 6.91 -8.23
CA CYS A 28 1.12 7.67 -7.32
C CYS A 28 2.59 7.63 -7.73
N VAL A 29 3.11 6.45 -8.10
CA VAL A 29 4.49 6.30 -8.60
C VAL A 29 4.70 7.11 -9.89
N ALA A 30 3.74 7.07 -10.82
CA ALA A 30 3.82 7.83 -12.07
C ALA A 30 3.76 9.34 -11.82
N ALA A 31 2.90 9.80 -10.90
CA ALA A 31 2.80 11.20 -10.51
C ALA A 31 4.10 11.70 -9.88
N ILE A 32 4.76 10.87 -9.05
CA ILE A 32 6.07 11.20 -8.50
C ILE A 32 7.09 11.40 -9.64
N GLY A 33 7.18 10.47 -10.59
CA GLY A 33 8.10 10.58 -11.73
C GLY A 33 7.85 11.82 -12.60
N ALA A 34 6.59 12.24 -12.74
CA ALA A 34 6.23 13.42 -13.51
C ALA A 34 6.79 14.73 -12.93
N PHE A 35 7.09 14.81 -11.63
CA PHE A 35 7.72 15.99 -11.02
C PHE A 35 9.12 16.29 -11.55
N GLY A 36 9.82 15.29 -12.11
CA GLY A 36 11.10 15.52 -12.79
C GLY A 36 10.95 16.03 -14.23
N GLY A 37 9.83 15.75 -14.89
CA GLY A 37 9.72 15.94 -16.34
C GLY A 37 9.35 17.35 -16.81
N ASP A 38 8.61 18.12 -16.01
CA ASP A 38 7.90 19.30 -16.53
C ASP A 38 8.00 20.52 -15.59
N GLU A 39 8.99 21.38 -15.84
CA GLU A 39 9.18 22.66 -15.13
C GLU A 39 8.02 23.65 -15.33
N THR A 40 7.16 23.43 -16.33
CA THR A 40 6.13 24.40 -16.74
C THR A 40 4.76 24.19 -16.09
N ARG A 41 4.58 23.08 -15.37
CA ARG A 41 3.26 22.65 -14.86
C ARG A 41 3.04 22.88 -13.36
N SER A 42 3.67 23.90 -12.79
CA SER A 42 3.39 24.34 -11.42
C SER A 42 2.12 25.19 -11.37
N ALA A 43 0.97 24.58 -11.66
CA ALA A 43 -0.29 25.12 -11.15
C ALA A 43 -0.47 24.57 -9.73
N ASP A 44 -0.48 25.45 -8.72
CA ASP A 44 -0.66 25.07 -7.31
C ASP A 44 -1.88 24.13 -7.12
N GLU A 45 -2.93 24.30 -7.93
CA GLU A 45 -4.11 23.43 -7.93
C GLU A 45 -3.80 21.96 -8.26
N VAL A 46 -2.94 21.70 -9.25
CA VAL A 46 -2.54 20.32 -9.64
C VAL A 46 -1.77 19.66 -8.51
N PHE A 47 -0.90 20.42 -7.83
CA PHE A 47 -0.14 19.90 -6.69
C PHE A 47 -1.04 19.58 -5.50
N LEU A 48 -2.02 20.44 -5.19
CA LEU A 48 -2.98 20.20 -4.12
C LEU A 48 -3.85 18.97 -4.40
N GLU A 49 -4.32 18.80 -5.64
CA GLU A 49 -5.08 17.63 -6.07
C GLU A 49 -4.24 16.33 -5.94
N GLN A 50 -3.00 16.35 -6.42
CA GLN A 50 -2.08 15.21 -6.29
C GLN A 50 -1.80 14.86 -4.84
N ASN A 51 -1.56 15.86 -3.98
CA ASN A 51 -1.35 15.63 -2.56
C ASN A 51 -2.59 15.02 -1.90
N ALA A 52 -3.79 15.50 -2.22
CA ALA A 52 -5.03 14.91 -1.73
C ALA A 52 -5.17 13.43 -2.13
N ARG A 53 -4.81 13.08 -3.38
CA ARG A 53 -4.79 11.68 -3.83
C ARG A 53 -3.75 10.84 -3.10
N PHE A 54 -2.56 11.37 -2.81
CA PHE A 54 -1.56 10.66 -1.99
C PHE A 54 -2.07 10.37 -0.59
N GLN A 55 -2.73 11.34 0.06
CA GLN A 55 -3.33 11.13 1.38
C GLN A 55 -4.46 10.10 1.35
N ALA A 56 -5.30 10.13 0.32
CA ALA A 56 -6.33 9.12 0.12
C ALA A 56 -5.72 7.72 -0.04
N HIS A 57 -4.65 7.58 -0.83
CA HIS A 57 -3.95 6.31 -1.01
C HIS A 57 -3.37 5.77 0.31
N ILE A 58 -2.78 6.63 1.14
CA ILE A 58 -2.26 6.25 2.47
C ILE A 58 -3.41 5.79 3.39
N ALA A 59 -4.54 6.50 3.37
CA ALA A 59 -5.71 6.13 4.16
C ALA A 59 -6.30 4.78 3.72
N ASP A 60 -6.40 4.55 2.42
CA ASP A 60 -6.86 3.27 1.86
C ASP A 60 -5.91 2.12 2.23
N ALA A 61 -4.59 2.33 2.17
CA ALA A 61 -3.60 1.35 2.61
C ALA A 61 -3.77 0.98 4.09
N ALA A 62 -3.95 1.96 4.97
CA ALA A 62 -4.22 1.72 6.38
C ALA A 62 -5.55 0.97 6.61
N ALA A 63 -6.58 1.27 5.80
CA ALA A 63 -7.85 0.55 5.84
C ALA A 63 -7.70 -0.91 5.39
N LEU A 64 -6.89 -1.18 4.37
CA LEU A 64 -6.58 -2.54 3.92
C LEU A 64 -5.84 -3.33 5.01
N ASP A 65 -4.84 -2.74 5.67
CA ASP A 65 -4.13 -3.39 6.77
C ASP A 65 -5.08 -3.78 7.91
N ALA A 66 -6.02 -2.91 8.25
CA ALA A 66 -7.06 -3.19 9.24
C ALA A 66 -7.99 -4.34 8.80
N GLN A 67 -8.39 -4.40 7.54
CA GLN A 67 -9.21 -5.49 7.00
C GLN A 67 -8.47 -6.83 6.98
N LEU A 68 -7.19 -6.83 6.59
CA LEU A 68 -6.35 -8.03 6.61
C LEU A 68 -6.16 -8.54 8.05
N ALA A 69 -6.01 -7.64 9.03
CA ALA A 69 -5.96 -8.02 10.44
C ALA A 69 -7.27 -8.68 10.91
N GLU A 70 -8.44 -8.12 10.58
CA GLU A 70 -9.72 -8.74 10.92
C GLU A 70 -9.90 -10.11 10.24
N LEU A 71 -9.43 -10.26 8.99
CA LEU A 71 -9.43 -11.56 8.31
C LEU A 71 -8.58 -12.60 9.06
N VAL A 72 -7.39 -12.23 9.54
CA VAL A 72 -6.56 -13.11 10.37
C VAL A 72 -7.27 -13.48 11.68
N PHE A 73 -7.89 -12.52 12.36
CA PHE A 73 -8.67 -12.81 13.57
C PHE A 73 -9.89 -13.68 13.29
N SER A 74 -10.57 -13.48 12.16
CA SER A 74 -11.70 -14.32 11.77
C SER A 74 -11.28 -15.75 11.46
N LEU A 75 -10.12 -15.92 10.82
CA LEU A 75 -9.52 -17.23 10.55
C LEU A 75 -9.11 -17.94 11.85
N ASP A 76 -8.58 -17.20 12.82
CA ASP A 76 -8.26 -17.72 14.16
C ASP A 76 -9.52 -18.22 14.88
N ARG A 77 -10.62 -17.45 14.83
CA ARG A 77 -11.92 -17.88 15.37
C ARG A 77 -12.43 -19.16 14.69
N LEU A 78 -12.37 -19.22 13.37
CA LEU A 78 -12.76 -20.43 12.60
C LEU A 78 -11.87 -21.63 12.98
N THR A 79 -10.58 -21.40 13.20
CA THR A 79 -9.64 -22.44 13.65
C THR A 79 -10.02 -22.97 15.03
N ALA A 80 -10.36 -22.08 15.96
CA ALA A 80 -10.82 -22.46 17.30
C ALA A 80 -12.13 -23.26 17.25
N GLU A 81 -13.09 -22.85 16.41
CA GLU A 81 -14.34 -23.58 16.20
C GLU A 81 -14.09 -24.98 15.63
N VAL A 82 -13.26 -25.10 14.59
CA VAL A 82 -12.91 -26.41 13.99
C VAL A 82 -12.14 -27.30 14.99
N SER A 83 -11.27 -26.73 15.82
CA SER A 83 -10.57 -27.48 16.87
C SER A 83 -11.54 -28.00 17.94
N ALA A 84 -12.49 -27.16 18.38
CA ALA A 84 -13.50 -27.56 19.34
C ALA A 84 -14.41 -28.67 18.78
N ASP A 85 -14.79 -28.57 17.51
CA ASP A 85 -15.53 -29.61 16.79
C ASP A 85 -14.73 -30.93 16.81
N LEU A 86 -13.45 -30.90 16.42
CA LEU A 86 -12.56 -32.07 16.44
C LEU A 86 -12.47 -32.74 17.82
N ASP A 87 -12.27 -31.95 18.87
CA ASP A 87 -12.18 -32.47 20.24
C ASP A 87 -13.49 -33.09 20.71
N SER A 88 -14.64 -32.57 20.26
CA SER A 88 -15.96 -33.16 20.53
C SER A 88 -16.10 -34.59 19.97
N PHE A 89 -15.39 -34.92 18.89
CA PHE A 89 -15.41 -36.26 18.28
C PHE A 89 -14.46 -37.27 18.92
N ARG A 90 -13.42 -36.80 19.61
CA ARG A 90 -12.48 -37.67 20.34
C ARG A 90 -13.14 -38.41 21.51
N GLY A 91 -14.21 -37.86 22.08
CA GLY A 91 -14.92 -38.42 23.23
C GLY A 91 -16.29 -39.01 22.92
N LEU A 92 -16.77 -39.85 23.84
CA LEU A 92 -18.19 -40.18 23.92
C LEU A 92 -18.97 -38.98 24.46
N THR A 93 -20.06 -38.61 23.81
CA THR A 93 -20.96 -37.57 24.33
C THR A 93 -21.63 -38.05 25.62
N LEU A 94 -22.14 -37.12 26.43
CA LEU A 94 -22.93 -37.48 27.62
C LEU A 94 -24.09 -38.41 27.27
N ARG A 95 -24.73 -38.20 26.10
CA ARG A 95 -25.82 -39.03 25.60
C ARG A 95 -25.36 -40.43 25.22
N GLU A 96 -24.19 -40.58 24.62
CA GLU A 96 -23.59 -41.89 24.33
C GLU A 96 -23.10 -42.61 25.59
N LYS A 97 -22.51 -41.87 26.54
CA LYS A 97 -22.13 -42.43 27.85
C LYS A 97 -23.36 -43.00 28.58
N MET A 98 -24.48 -42.27 28.55
CA MET A 98 -25.76 -42.75 29.09
C MET A 98 -26.28 -43.98 28.34
N ALA A 99 -26.20 -44.00 27.00
CA ALA A 99 -26.58 -45.17 26.21
C ALA A 99 -25.66 -46.38 26.50
N GLY A 100 -24.39 -46.15 26.82
CA GLY A 100 -23.39 -47.17 27.14
C GLY A 100 -23.64 -47.86 28.47
N TRP A 101 -24.31 -47.20 29.41
CA TRP A 101 -24.78 -47.80 30.66
C TRP A 101 -25.86 -48.86 30.43
N VAL A 102 -26.68 -48.70 29.38
CA VAL A 102 -27.76 -49.64 29.01
C VAL A 102 -27.29 -50.67 27.98
N SER A 103 -26.55 -50.26 26.96
CA SER A 103 -26.05 -51.15 25.91
C SER A 103 -24.78 -50.59 25.27
N ARG A 104 -23.69 -51.34 25.43
CA ARG A 104 -22.39 -51.03 24.82
C ARG A 104 -22.48 -51.01 23.29
N GLN A 105 -23.27 -51.91 22.70
CA GLN A 105 -23.52 -51.96 21.25
C GLN A 105 -24.29 -50.75 20.72
N ARG A 106 -25.26 -50.24 21.49
CA ARG A 106 -26.02 -49.04 21.12
C ARG A 106 -25.15 -47.79 21.20
N MET A 107 -24.30 -47.69 22.23
CA MET A 107 -23.33 -46.60 22.38
C MET A 107 -22.35 -46.55 21.20
N TRP A 108 -21.76 -47.68 20.81
CA TRP A 108 -20.85 -47.71 19.66
C TRP A 108 -21.54 -47.36 18.34
N ARG A 109 -22.78 -47.82 18.12
CA ARG A 109 -23.56 -47.41 16.92
C ARG A 109 -23.80 -45.90 16.88
N MET A 110 -24.23 -45.30 17.99
CA MET A 110 -24.45 -43.84 18.05
C MET A 110 -23.16 -43.05 17.83
N TYR A 111 -22.03 -43.51 18.38
CA TYR A 111 -20.72 -42.91 18.12
C TYR A 111 -20.34 -43.00 16.64
N THR A 112 -20.47 -44.19 16.02
CA THR A 112 -20.13 -44.40 14.61
C THR A 112 -21.03 -43.60 13.67
N GLU A 113 -22.34 -43.54 13.92
CA GLU A 113 -23.28 -42.71 13.14
C GLU A 113 -22.88 -41.23 13.22
N ARG A 114 -22.66 -40.70 14.43
CA ARG A 114 -22.25 -39.30 14.63
C ARG A 114 -20.92 -38.98 13.93
N VAL A 115 -19.91 -39.83 14.10
CA VAL A 115 -18.58 -39.62 13.48
C VAL A 115 -18.67 -39.69 11.96
N ARG A 116 -19.56 -40.53 11.40
CA ARG A 116 -19.73 -40.68 9.96
C ARG A 116 -20.53 -39.53 9.34
N GLU A 117 -21.47 -38.95 10.07
CA GLU A 117 -22.31 -37.84 9.62
C GLU A 117 -21.65 -36.45 9.81
N ALA A 118 -20.55 -36.38 10.57
CA ALA A 118 -19.91 -35.11 10.87
C ALA A 118 -19.03 -34.59 9.71
N PRO A 119 -19.25 -33.37 9.20
CA PRO A 119 -18.48 -32.78 8.09
C PRO A 119 -17.13 -32.20 8.55
N VAL A 120 -16.39 -32.91 9.42
CA VAL A 120 -15.16 -32.40 10.04
C VAL A 120 -14.05 -32.17 9.01
N ILE A 121 -13.88 -33.13 8.10
CA ILE A 121 -12.85 -33.06 7.06
C ILE A 121 -13.15 -31.91 6.10
N GLU A 122 -14.41 -31.74 5.70
CA GLU A 122 -14.84 -30.64 4.83
C GLU A 122 -14.55 -29.27 5.45
N ARG A 123 -14.82 -29.10 6.75
CA ARG A 123 -14.52 -27.85 7.47
C ARG A 123 -13.01 -27.59 7.61
N LEU A 124 -12.20 -28.62 7.83
CA LEU A 124 -10.74 -28.49 7.85
C LEU A 124 -10.20 -28.07 6.47
N LEU A 125 -10.71 -28.67 5.41
CA LEU A 125 -10.32 -28.33 4.04
C LEU A 125 -10.74 -26.90 3.68
N ASP A 126 -11.94 -26.49 4.07
CA ASP A 126 -12.42 -25.11 3.90
C ASP A 126 -11.51 -24.11 4.66
N LEU A 127 -11.16 -24.42 5.92
CA LEU A 127 -10.25 -23.60 6.72
C LEU A 127 -8.86 -23.46 6.08
N LEU A 128 -8.30 -24.58 5.59
CA LEU A 128 -7.01 -24.56 4.89
C LEU A 128 -7.08 -23.73 3.60
N THR A 129 -8.17 -23.87 2.84
CA THR A 129 -8.39 -23.12 1.60
C THR A 129 -8.46 -21.61 1.89
N LYS A 130 -9.20 -21.22 2.93
CA LYS A 130 -9.30 -19.83 3.39
C LYS A 130 -7.97 -19.27 3.91
N SER A 131 -7.23 -20.07 4.67
CA SER A 131 -5.90 -19.73 5.17
C SER A 131 -4.92 -19.49 4.01
N ASP A 132 -4.88 -20.39 3.03
CA ASP A 132 -4.01 -20.26 1.87
C ASP A 132 -4.39 -19.05 1.00
N ALA A 133 -5.68 -18.80 0.81
CA ALA A 133 -6.17 -17.64 0.07
C ALA A 133 -5.76 -16.32 0.74
N LEU A 134 -5.88 -16.23 2.06
CA LEU A 134 -5.47 -15.07 2.85
C LEU A 134 -3.94 -14.87 2.81
N ALA A 135 -3.18 -15.95 2.98
CA ALA A 135 -1.72 -15.90 2.90
C ALA A 135 -1.23 -15.41 1.53
N ARG A 136 -1.87 -15.86 0.44
CA ARG A 136 -1.57 -15.38 -0.92
C ARG A 136 -1.89 -13.91 -1.09
N LEU A 137 -3.03 -13.45 -0.58
CA LEU A 137 -3.42 -12.04 -0.65
C LEU A 137 -2.39 -11.15 0.06
N ILE A 138 -2.01 -11.48 1.30
CA ILE A 138 -1.01 -10.73 2.08
C ILE A 138 0.35 -10.74 1.37
N ALA A 139 0.79 -11.90 0.86
CA ALA A 139 2.05 -12.01 0.13
C ALA A 139 2.06 -11.16 -1.16
N GLY A 140 0.96 -11.19 -1.91
CA GLY A 140 0.77 -10.38 -3.12
C GLY A 140 0.82 -8.88 -2.82
N GLN A 141 0.14 -8.44 -1.75
CA GLN A 141 0.16 -7.05 -1.31
C GLN A 141 1.57 -6.61 -0.90
N ARG A 142 2.28 -7.43 -0.12
CA ARG A 142 3.66 -7.13 0.28
C ARG A 142 4.59 -6.99 -0.92
N ALA A 143 4.47 -7.89 -1.90
CA ALA A 143 5.28 -7.84 -3.11
C ALA A 143 5.00 -6.56 -3.91
N ALA A 144 3.72 -6.23 -4.10
CA ALA A 144 3.31 -5.03 -4.84
C ALA A 144 3.75 -3.73 -4.14
N LEU A 145 3.63 -3.64 -2.81
CA LEU A 145 4.12 -2.51 -2.01
C LEU A 145 5.64 -2.34 -2.15
N THR A 146 6.38 -3.44 -2.07
CA THR A 146 7.85 -3.42 -2.18
C THR A 146 8.31 -2.90 -3.54
N GLU A 147 7.67 -3.36 -4.63
CA GLU A 147 7.99 -2.92 -5.98
C GLU A 147 7.69 -1.42 -6.18
N ARG A 148 6.52 -0.97 -5.73
CA ARG A 148 6.14 0.45 -5.83
C ARG A 148 7.04 1.35 -5.00
N HIS A 149 7.41 0.92 -3.80
CA HIS A 149 8.35 1.67 -2.95
C HIS A 149 9.68 1.86 -3.68
N ARG A 150 10.23 0.78 -4.25
CA ARG A 150 11.48 0.84 -5.01
C ARG A 150 11.38 1.78 -6.21
N ALA A 151 10.28 1.72 -6.96
CA ALA A 151 10.06 2.61 -8.10
C ALA A 151 9.92 4.10 -7.69
N ALA A 152 9.18 4.38 -6.62
CA ALA A 152 9.05 5.74 -6.08
C ALA A 152 10.39 6.28 -5.55
N GLU A 153 11.19 5.44 -4.90
CA GLU A 153 12.52 5.81 -4.39
C GLU A 153 13.47 6.21 -5.53
N LEU A 154 13.49 5.43 -6.62
CA LEU A 154 14.27 5.77 -7.83
C LEU A 154 13.85 7.12 -8.41
N ASN A 155 12.55 7.35 -8.59
CA ASN A 155 12.05 8.63 -9.08
C ASN A 155 12.46 9.80 -8.17
N LEU A 156 12.44 9.60 -6.84
CA LEU A 156 12.82 10.65 -5.90
C LEU A 156 14.31 10.99 -6.00
N VAL A 157 15.17 9.99 -6.15
CA VAL A 157 16.61 10.20 -6.39
C VAL A 157 16.82 11.03 -7.65
N ASP A 158 16.17 10.68 -8.76
CA ASP A 158 16.29 11.41 -10.04
C ASP A 158 15.84 12.88 -9.91
N ILE A 159 14.73 13.13 -9.21
CA ILE A 159 14.23 14.49 -8.94
C ILE A 159 15.25 15.30 -8.12
N VAL A 160 15.83 14.69 -7.08
CA VAL A 160 16.82 15.35 -6.24
C VAL A 160 18.07 15.70 -7.05
N GLU A 161 18.54 14.79 -7.90
CA GLU A 161 19.68 15.05 -8.79
C GLU A 161 19.40 16.17 -9.80
N GLN A 162 18.21 16.17 -10.40
CA GLN A 162 17.81 17.24 -11.31
C GLN A 162 17.75 18.60 -10.62
N ARG A 163 17.12 18.67 -9.44
CA ARG A 163 17.07 19.91 -8.65
C ARG A 163 18.47 20.39 -8.29
N ARG A 164 19.39 19.48 -7.95
CA ARG A 164 20.79 19.83 -7.71
C ARG A 164 21.45 20.45 -8.95
N ARG A 165 21.23 19.89 -10.15
CA ARG A 165 21.73 20.47 -11.41
C ARG A 165 21.13 21.86 -11.67
N LEU A 166 19.84 22.05 -11.41
CA LEU A 166 19.17 23.34 -11.57
C LEU A 166 19.76 24.40 -10.63
N VAL A 167 19.97 24.08 -9.35
CA VAL A 167 20.60 25.00 -8.39
C VAL A 167 21.98 25.44 -8.88
N VAL A 168 22.81 24.51 -9.37
CA VAL A 168 24.12 24.84 -9.95
C VAL A 168 23.98 25.78 -11.15
N SER A 169 23.00 25.54 -12.03
CA SER A 169 22.76 26.40 -13.20
C SER A 169 22.33 27.82 -12.81
N ILE A 170 21.51 27.96 -11.76
CA ILE A 170 21.06 29.24 -11.22
C ILE A 170 22.24 30.00 -10.61
N ASP A 171 23.13 29.31 -9.89
CA ASP A 171 24.32 29.93 -9.32
C ASP A 171 25.29 30.42 -10.41
N ILE A 172 25.49 29.65 -11.49
CA ILE A 172 26.28 30.08 -12.65
C ILE A 172 25.64 31.30 -13.33
N ALA A 173 24.32 31.30 -13.52
CA ALA A 173 23.60 32.43 -14.11
C ALA A 173 23.73 33.68 -13.23
N ARG A 174 23.61 33.54 -11.90
CA ARG A 174 23.78 34.63 -10.94
C ARG A 174 25.20 35.20 -10.99
N LEU A 175 26.23 34.37 -11.13
CA LEU A 175 27.62 34.83 -11.31
C LEU A 175 27.78 35.62 -12.63
N LYS A 176 27.27 35.09 -13.74
CA LYS A 176 27.29 35.80 -15.04
C LYS A 176 26.55 37.14 -14.98
N MET A 177 25.41 37.22 -14.31
CA MET A 177 24.68 38.49 -14.12
C MET A 177 25.51 39.50 -13.34
N LYS A 178 26.21 39.08 -12.28
CA LYS A 178 27.11 39.95 -11.51
C LYS A 178 28.27 40.46 -12.36
N GLU A 179 28.89 39.60 -13.17
CA GLU A 179 29.98 39.99 -14.09
C GLU A 179 29.50 40.98 -15.16
N LEU A 180 28.33 40.72 -15.75
CA LEU A 180 27.73 41.62 -16.75
C LEU A 180 27.38 42.98 -16.13
N ASN A 181 26.85 43.01 -14.91
CA ASN A 181 26.56 44.25 -14.20
C ASN A 181 27.85 45.05 -13.92
N ALA A 182 28.93 44.39 -13.50
CA ALA A 182 30.23 45.03 -13.30
C ALA A 182 30.81 45.58 -14.62
N LYS A 183 30.68 44.86 -15.73
CA LYS A 183 31.09 45.33 -17.07
C LYS A 183 30.24 46.51 -17.55
N ALA A 184 28.93 46.51 -17.29
CA ALA A 184 28.06 47.63 -17.62
C ALA A 184 28.44 48.91 -16.85
N LEU A 185 28.71 48.80 -15.54
CA LEU A 185 29.15 49.92 -14.70
C LEU A 185 30.49 50.51 -15.15
N THR A 186 31.45 49.67 -15.55
CA THR A 186 32.76 50.14 -16.07
C THR A 186 32.64 50.77 -17.47
N THR A 187 31.68 50.34 -18.28
CA THR A 187 31.43 50.92 -19.61
C THR A 187 30.64 52.24 -19.51
N GLN A 188 29.72 52.37 -18.55
CA GLN A 188 28.99 53.61 -18.26
C GLN A 188 29.83 54.64 -17.47
N GLY A 189 30.78 54.18 -16.65
CA GLY A 189 31.74 55.04 -15.93
C GLY A 189 32.92 55.52 -16.77
N ARG A 190 33.05 55.06 -18.02
CA ARG A 190 34.02 55.59 -18.98
C ARG A 190 33.36 56.77 -19.70
N PRO A 191 33.68 58.04 -19.38
CA PRO A 191 33.25 59.14 -20.21
C PRO A 191 33.78 58.89 -21.62
N VAL A 192 32.96 59.17 -22.62
CA VAL A 192 33.38 59.33 -24.01
C VAL A 192 34.43 60.46 -24.03
N ALA A 193 35.69 60.10 -23.81
CA ALA A 193 36.85 60.96 -23.95
C ALA A 193 37.38 60.81 -25.38
N VAL A 194 36.57 61.28 -26.33
CA VAL A 194 36.84 61.45 -27.77
C VAL A 194 35.63 62.23 -28.27
N ASP A 195 35.64 63.53 -28.53
CA ASP A 195 36.69 64.37 -29.09
C ASP A 195 36.56 65.80 -28.53
N ALA A 196 37.65 66.33 -27.96
CA ALA A 196 37.83 67.77 -27.74
C ALA A 196 39.18 68.22 -28.31
N ASP A 197 39.58 67.63 -29.44
CA ASP A 197 40.68 68.12 -30.27
C ASP A 197 40.19 68.39 -31.70
N THR A 198 39.26 69.33 -31.83
CA THR A 198 38.95 70.01 -33.12
C THR A 198 38.19 71.31 -32.89
N ALA A 199 38.67 72.15 -31.98
CA ALA A 199 38.25 73.54 -31.93
C ALA A 199 39.39 74.44 -31.45
N LEU A 200 40.17 74.90 -32.44
CA LEU A 200 40.83 76.21 -32.51
C LEU A 200 42.03 76.49 -31.58
N ARG A 201 43.16 76.74 -32.25
CA ARG A 201 44.21 77.74 -31.93
C ARG A 201 45.14 77.46 -30.76
#